data_AF-A0A0Q6TJH7-F1
#
_entry.id   AF-A0A0Q6TJH7-F1
#
_cell.length_a   1.000
_cell.length_b   1.000
_cell.length_c   1.000
_cell.angle_alpha   90.00
_cell.angle_beta   90.00
_cell.angle_gamma   90.00
#
_symmetry.space_group_name_H-M   'P 1'
#
loop_
_entity.id
_entity.type
_entity.pdbx_description
1 polymer ?
#
loop_
_entity_poly.entity_id
_entity_poly.type
_entity_poly.pdbx_seq_one_letter_code
_entity_poly.pdbx_strand_id
1 'polypeptide(L)'
;MSVPLRAIAAFAVLALAGCANYKAITNFAGETTKMTGAVRQEIQQVAKLCNDAADVRVLLSESTPTGDVEAAKELKKSCGLTGDATVAFQDVTVDTLELYARTLLAMVDDKQFEVRSSIQGTAKKLGALKDKDGASIVNPKKVTAVASVLSLLADVLVKAEREEGIRRLVAAGPDLVANARVLRNFFVDEAQQSNYDGWLTTTARVSRGSEISVGMGKPMAVAEPIRTAEMRRQIGVTSKAIDSRLAKAGKAGDVPTKIVAAIDAWIASVPVFQQEALKSDPRALLNQLDDFRTKTLEARDAIEAGF
;
A
#
# COMPACT_ATOMS: atom_id res chain seq x y z
N MET A 1 29.25 55.46 19.89
CA MET A 1 28.61 55.03 18.62
C MET A 1 27.42 54.17 18.99
N SER A 2 26.24 54.76 18.98
CA SER A 2 24.98 54.14 19.39
C SER A 2 24.41 53.36 18.22
N VAL A 3 24.42 52.03 18.30
CA VAL A 3 23.72 51.18 17.31
C VAL A 3 22.22 51.46 17.46
N PRO A 4 21.51 51.84 16.38
CA PRO A 4 20.10 52.18 16.49
C PRO A 4 19.28 50.92 16.83
N LEU A 5 18.49 51.00 17.90
CA LEU A 5 17.59 49.94 18.40
C LEU A 5 16.68 49.34 17.31
N ARG A 6 16.44 50.07 16.21
CA ARG A 6 15.65 49.62 15.05
C ARG A 6 16.35 48.52 14.22
N ALA A 7 17.68 48.41 14.25
CA ALA A 7 18.39 47.34 13.56
C ALA A 7 18.29 45.99 14.30
N ILE A 8 18.14 46.01 15.62
CA ILE A 8 18.00 44.80 16.46
C ILE A 8 16.58 44.20 16.32
N ALA A 9 15.56 45.03 16.15
CA ALA A 9 14.19 44.56 15.93
C ALA A 9 13.98 43.88 14.57
N ALA A 10 14.67 44.33 13.51
CA ALA A 10 14.61 43.70 12.19
C ALA A 10 15.29 42.33 12.16
N PHE A 11 16.38 42.15 12.90
CA PHE A 11 17.03 40.84 13.05
C PHE A 11 16.24 39.88 13.96
N ALA A 12 15.48 40.38 14.94
CA ALA A 12 14.63 39.54 15.79
C ALA A 12 13.39 38.99 15.05
N VAL A 13 12.82 39.74 14.10
CA VAL A 13 11.70 39.25 13.26
C VAL A 13 12.18 38.22 12.22
N LEU A 14 13.41 38.35 11.71
CA LEU A 14 14.05 37.31 10.88
C LEU A 14 14.51 36.08 11.68
N ALA A 15 14.85 36.23 12.96
CA ALA A 15 15.15 35.11 13.85
C ALA A 15 13.89 34.34 14.28
N LEU A 16 12.72 34.99 14.33
CA LEU A 16 11.43 34.33 14.60
C LEU A 16 10.80 33.68 13.34
N ALA A 17 11.30 33.99 12.14
CA ALA A 17 11.01 33.23 10.92
C ALA A 17 11.82 31.91 10.84
N GLY A 18 12.80 31.72 11.72
CA GLY A 18 13.73 30.58 11.73
C GLY A 18 13.25 29.31 12.45
N CYS A 19 11.99 29.25 12.89
CA CYS A 19 11.40 28.02 13.43
C CYS A 19 10.07 27.74 12.73
N ALA A 20 10.12 27.46 11.43
CA ALA A 20 9.00 26.80 10.77
C ALA A 20 8.59 25.60 11.64
N ASN A 21 7.38 25.65 12.18
CA ASN A 21 6.85 24.59 13.03
C ASN A 21 6.47 23.41 12.13
N TYR A 22 7.46 22.59 11.80
CA TYR A 22 7.30 21.43 10.91
C TYR A 22 6.40 20.32 11.48
N LYS A 23 5.75 20.54 12.62
CA LYS A 23 4.77 19.63 13.24
C LYS A 23 3.70 19.16 12.25
N ALA A 24 3.19 20.06 11.40
CA ALA A 24 2.25 19.69 10.33
C ALA A 24 2.82 18.61 9.40
N ILE A 25 4.06 18.81 8.96
CA ILE A 25 4.78 17.91 8.06
C ILE A 25 5.09 16.59 8.74
N THR A 26 5.59 16.64 9.98
CA THR A 26 5.87 15.44 10.78
C THR A 26 4.62 14.59 10.98
N ASN A 27 3.49 15.21 11.33
CA ASN A 27 2.24 14.48 11.55
C ASN A 27 1.68 13.90 10.24
N PHE A 28 1.61 14.71 9.18
CA PHE A 28 1.13 14.25 7.87
C PHE A 28 1.97 13.07 7.35
N ALA A 29 3.30 13.20 7.38
CA ALA A 29 4.19 12.16 6.92
C ALA A 29 4.18 10.91 7.83
N GLY A 30 4.07 11.11 9.15
CA GLY A 30 3.93 10.02 10.11
C GLY A 30 2.66 9.18 9.88
N GLU A 31 1.51 9.83 9.70
CA GLU A 31 0.25 9.13 9.40
C GLU A 31 0.27 8.52 7.99
N THR A 32 0.88 9.18 7.00
CA THR A 32 1.07 8.60 5.65
C THR A 32 1.88 7.30 5.73
N THR A 33 2.95 7.27 6.52
CA THR A 33 3.79 6.07 6.72
C THR A 33 2.98 4.92 7.33
N LYS A 34 2.15 5.21 8.34
CA LYS A 34 1.29 4.20 8.97
C LYS A 34 0.25 3.64 7.99
N MET A 35 -0.41 4.51 7.22
CA MET A 35 -1.37 4.10 6.20
C MET A 35 -0.70 3.20 5.15
N THR A 36 0.45 3.62 4.61
CA THR A 36 1.19 2.81 3.64
C THR A 36 1.63 1.46 4.21
N GLY A 37 1.97 1.40 5.51
CA GLY A 37 2.29 0.16 6.21
C GLY A 37 1.11 -0.80 6.27
N ALA A 38 -0.07 -0.31 6.68
CA ALA A 38 -1.29 -1.12 6.72
C ALA A 38 -1.68 -1.64 5.33
N VAL A 39 -1.66 -0.77 4.32
CA VAL A 39 -2.01 -1.16 2.94
C VAL A 39 -1.03 -2.20 2.39
N ARG A 40 0.28 -2.03 2.61
CA ARG A 40 1.30 -3.03 2.24
C ARG A 40 1.02 -4.38 2.88
N GLN A 41 0.71 -4.39 4.17
CA GLN A 41 0.43 -5.61 4.92
C GLN A 41 -0.75 -6.38 4.29
N GLU A 42 -1.80 -5.68 3.86
CA GLU A 42 -2.94 -6.32 3.22
C GLU A 42 -2.60 -6.84 1.82
N ILE A 43 -1.90 -6.05 1.00
CA ILE A 43 -1.46 -6.46 -0.34
C ILE A 43 -0.63 -7.76 -0.27
N GLN A 44 0.32 -7.83 0.68
CA GLN A 44 1.15 -9.01 0.89
C GLN A 44 0.35 -10.23 1.37
N GLN A 45 -0.65 -10.03 2.22
CA GLN A 45 -1.51 -11.11 2.69
C GLN A 45 -2.36 -11.69 1.56
N VAL A 46 -2.97 -10.85 0.74
CA VAL A 46 -3.81 -11.29 -0.37
C VAL A 46 -3.00 -12.08 -1.39
N ALA A 47 -1.76 -11.66 -1.65
CA ALA A 47 -0.81 -12.42 -2.47
C ALA A 47 -0.50 -13.79 -1.84
N LYS A 48 -0.24 -13.82 -0.53
CA LYS A 48 0.05 -15.05 0.21
C LYS A 48 -1.14 -16.03 0.15
N LEU A 49 -2.37 -15.57 0.33
CA LEU A 49 -3.56 -16.42 0.31
C LEU A 49 -3.75 -17.17 -1.01
N CYS A 50 -3.44 -16.55 -2.16
CA CYS A 50 -3.48 -17.23 -3.46
C CYS A 50 -2.42 -18.33 -3.55
N ASN A 51 -1.19 -18.01 -3.11
CA ASN A 51 -0.08 -18.97 -3.12
C ASN A 51 -0.35 -20.15 -2.18
N ASP A 52 -0.82 -19.89 -0.95
CA ASP A 52 -1.18 -20.94 0.01
C ASP A 52 -2.29 -21.85 -0.56
N ALA A 53 -3.33 -21.26 -1.18
CA ALA A 53 -4.41 -22.02 -1.80
C ALA A 53 -3.94 -22.87 -3.00
N ALA A 54 -3.04 -22.33 -3.82
CA ALA A 54 -2.47 -23.02 -4.97
C ALA A 54 -1.48 -24.12 -4.55
N ASP A 55 -0.70 -23.90 -3.49
CA ASP A 55 0.21 -24.91 -2.93
C ASP A 55 -0.55 -26.13 -2.44
N VAL A 56 -1.64 -25.92 -1.69
CA VAL A 56 -2.53 -27.02 -1.30
C VAL A 56 -3.08 -27.73 -2.54
N ARG A 57 -3.44 -27.00 -3.59
CA ARG A 57 -3.95 -27.61 -4.84
C ARG A 57 -2.90 -28.49 -5.52
N VAL A 58 -1.64 -28.07 -5.57
CA VAL A 58 -0.53 -28.89 -6.10
C VAL A 58 -0.35 -30.15 -5.27
N LEU A 59 -0.26 -30.03 -3.95
CA LEU A 59 -0.08 -31.18 -3.06
C LEU A 59 -1.23 -32.19 -3.20
N LEU A 60 -2.47 -31.72 -3.39
CA LEU A 60 -3.62 -32.58 -3.63
C LEU A 60 -3.56 -33.30 -4.97
N SER A 61 -3.18 -32.59 -6.04
CA SER A 61 -3.01 -33.20 -7.35
C SER A 61 -1.91 -34.27 -7.33
N GLU A 62 -0.78 -34.03 -6.67
CA GLU A 62 0.33 -34.99 -6.54
C GLU A 62 -0.07 -36.23 -5.72
N SER A 63 -0.95 -36.07 -4.74
CA SER A 63 -1.39 -37.14 -3.85
C SER A 63 -2.60 -37.93 -4.38
N THR A 64 -3.15 -37.54 -5.54
CA THR A 64 -4.34 -38.17 -6.15
C THR A 64 -3.94 -38.88 -7.44
N PRO A 65 -4.24 -40.19 -7.63
CA PRO A 65 -3.85 -40.94 -8.83
C PRO A 65 -4.34 -40.36 -10.17
N THR A 66 -5.46 -39.64 -10.16
CA THR A 66 -6.04 -38.95 -11.33
C THR A 66 -5.87 -37.43 -11.26
N GLY A 67 -5.00 -36.94 -10.37
CA GLY A 67 -4.75 -35.53 -10.18
C GLY A 67 -4.01 -34.93 -11.38
N ASP A 68 -4.51 -33.79 -11.86
CA ASP A 68 -3.82 -33.02 -12.89
C ASP A 68 -2.78 -32.10 -12.22
N VAL A 69 -1.55 -32.60 -12.13
CA VAL A 69 -0.42 -31.91 -11.51
C VAL A 69 0.02 -30.71 -12.35
N GLU A 70 -0.02 -30.82 -13.68
CA GLU A 70 0.43 -29.74 -14.57
C GLU A 70 -0.56 -28.57 -14.55
N ALA A 71 -1.88 -28.84 -14.55
CA ALA A 71 -2.87 -27.78 -14.35
C ALA A 71 -2.74 -27.11 -12.97
N ALA A 72 -2.42 -27.87 -11.91
CA ALA A 72 -2.20 -27.30 -10.59
C ALA A 72 -0.94 -26.42 -10.51
N LYS A 73 0.16 -26.83 -11.17
CA LYS A 73 1.37 -26.01 -11.28
C LYS A 73 1.14 -24.75 -12.11
N GLU A 74 0.38 -24.84 -13.21
CA GLU A 74 0.03 -23.66 -14.00
C GLU A 74 -0.87 -22.69 -13.22
N LEU A 75 -1.80 -23.21 -12.41
CA LEU A 75 -2.57 -22.39 -11.48
C LEU A 75 -1.68 -21.68 -10.46
N LYS A 76 -0.73 -22.40 -9.84
CA LYS A 76 0.25 -21.82 -8.92
C LYS A 76 1.07 -20.72 -9.60
N LYS A 77 1.53 -20.98 -10.82
CA LYS A 77 2.23 -19.98 -11.64
C LYS A 77 1.32 -18.79 -11.97
N SER A 78 0.03 -19.00 -12.20
CA SER A 78 -0.93 -17.92 -12.43
C SER A 78 -1.18 -17.08 -11.17
N CYS A 79 -1.26 -17.69 -9.98
CA CYS A 79 -1.28 -16.97 -8.69
C CYS A 79 0.02 -16.17 -8.51
N GLY A 80 1.17 -16.74 -8.90
CA GLY A 80 2.45 -16.04 -8.92
C GLY A 80 2.43 -14.85 -9.87
N LEU A 81 2.20 -15.05 -11.16
CA LEU A 81 2.27 -14.02 -12.20
C LEU A 81 1.23 -12.92 -12.06
N THR A 82 -0.03 -13.28 -11.80
CA THR A 82 -1.08 -12.26 -11.60
C THR A 82 -0.79 -11.49 -10.32
N GLY A 83 -0.20 -12.16 -9.33
CA GLY A 83 0.18 -11.61 -8.03
C GLY A 83 1.29 -10.63 -8.25
N ASP A 84 2.42 -11.11 -8.74
CA ASP A 84 3.58 -10.32 -9.11
C ASP A 84 3.20 -9.09 -9.95
N ALA A 85 2.36 -9.20 -10.98
CA ALA A 85 1.97 -8.04 -11.77
C ALA A 85 1.08 -7.03 -11.02
N THR A 86 0.05 -7.52 -10.32
CA THR A 86 -0.94 -6.67 -9.65
C THR A 86 -0.39 -6.10 -8.35
N VAL A 87 0.23 -6.94 -7.53
CA VAL A 87 0.91 -6.64 -6.27
C VAL A 87 2.11 -5.75 -6.51
N ALA A 88 3.00 -6.05 -7.48
CA ALA A 88 4.20 -5.22 -7.64
C ALA A 88 3.87 -3.79 -8.05
N PHE A 89 2.80 -3.56 -8.81
CA PHE A 89 2.38 -2.19 -9.11
C PHE A 89 1.79 -1.47 -7.89
N GLN A 90 1.00 -2.17 -7.07
CA GLN A 90 0.52 -1.58 -5.81
C GLN A 90 1.66 -1.36 -4.82
N ASP A 91 2.61 -2.27 -4.72
CA ASP A 91 3.81 -2.13 -3.90
C ASP A 91 4.64 -0.93 -4.34
N VAL A 92 4.82 -0.73 -5.65
CA VAL A 92 5.50 0.47 -6.18
C VAL A 92 4.73 1.75 -5.84
N THR A 93 3.40 1.71 -5.92
CA THR A 93 2.52 2.83 -5.56
C THR A 93 2.65 3.17 -4.07
N VAL A 94 2.57 2.16 -3.19
CA VAL A 94 2.73 2.27 -1.74
C VAL A 94 4.14 2.73 -1.37
N ASP A 95 5.18 2.13 -1.96
CA ASP A 95 6.58 2.52 -1.80
C ASP A 95 6.77 3.99 -2.18
N THR A 96 6.12 4.47 -3.24
CA THR A 96 6.24 5.87 -3.68
C THR A 96 5.61 6.83 -2.67
N LEU A 97 4.43 6.53 -2.13
CA LEU A 97 3.79 7.34 -1.08
C LEU A 97 4.59 7.31 0.23
N GLU A 98 5.15 6.14 0.59
CA GLU A 98 5.99 6.02 1.77
C GLU A 98 7.31 6.77 1.59
N LEU A 99 7.96 6.66 0.43
CA LEU A 99 9.20 7.38 0.14
C LEU A 99 8.97 8.89 0.16
N TYR A 100 7.82 9.36 -0.32
CA TYR A 100 7.41 10.74 -0.17
C TYR A 100 7.36 11.17 1.31
N ALA A 101 6.65 10.41 2.14
CA ALA A 101 6.55 10.69 3.57
C ALA A 101 7.90 10.64 4.29
N ARG A 102 8.71 9.61 4.03
CA ARG A 102 10.07 9.48 4.59
C ARG A 102 10.99 10.61 4.14
N THR A 103 10.84 11.08 2.89
CA THR A 103 11.61 12.22 2.38
C THR A 103 11.23 13.49 3.11
N LEU A 104 9.93 13.76 3.31
CA LEU A 104 9.47 14.88 4.15
C LEU A 104 10.06 14.82 5.56
N LEU A 105 10.00 13.65 6.22
CA LEU A 105 10.57 13.47 7.57
C LEU A 105 12.09 13.70 7.60
N ALA A 106 12.83 13.18 6.62
CA ALA A 106 14.27 13.37 6.53
C ALA A 106 14.63 14.86 6.35
N MET A 107 13.87 15.61 5.53
CA MET A 107 14.05 17.06 5.39
C MET A 107 13.72 17.81 6.67
N VAL A 108 12.68 17.40 7.40
CA VAL A 108 12.34 18.01 8.69
C VAL A 108 13.41 17.73 9.74
N ASP A 109 13.99 16.53 9.75
CA ASP A 109 14.98 16.13 10.76
C ASP A 109 16.43 16.57 10.43
N ASP A 110 16.64 17.22 9.27
CA ASP A 110 17.97 17.59 8.75
C ASP A 110 18.96 16.40 8.70
N LYS A 111 18.43 15.18 8.51
CA LYS A 111 19.22 13.96 8.46
C LYS A 111 19.80 13.75 7.06
N GLN A 112 21.01 13.17 7.00
CA GLN A 112 21.57 12.71 5.73
C GLN A 112 20.59 11.73 5.07
N PHE A 113 20.38 11.95 3.78
CA PHE A 113 19.30 11.35 3.02
C PHE A 113 19.58 9.89 2.63
N GLU A 114 19.17 8.94 3.48
CA GLU A 114 19.30 7.48 3.22
C GLU A 114 18.23 6.91 2.27
N VAL A 115 17.31 7.73 1.74
CA VAL A 115 16.21 7.23 0.87
C VAL A 115 16.59 7.09 -0.61
N ARG A 116 17.79 7.52 -1.02
CA ARG A 116 18.23 7.49 -2.43
C ARG A 116 18.24 6.08 -3.02
N SER A 117 18.78 5.11 -2.29
CA SER A 117 18.80 3.70 -2.71
C SER A 117 17.40 3.14 -2.87
N SER A 118 16.48 3.55 -1.99
CA SER A 118 15.09 3.13 -2.01
C SER A 118 14.33 3.73 -3.21
N ILE A 119 14.52 5.00 -3.53
CA ILE A 119 13.94 5.64 -4.73
C ILE A 119 14.43 4.94 -6.01
N GLN A 120 15.73 4.67 -6.12
CA GLN A 120 16.28 3.94 -7.26
C GLN A 120 15.73 2.51 -7.34
N GLY A 121 15.57 1.84 -6.20
CA GLY A 121 14.93 0.54 -6.11
C GLY A 121 13.49 0.56 -6.62
N THR A 122 12.68 1.52 -6.17
CA THR A 122 11.27 1.67 -6.58
C THR A 122 11.16 2.04 -8.06
N ALA A 123 12.04 2.92 -8.58
CA ALA A 123 12.08 3.23 -10.01
C ALA A 123 12.45 1.99 -10.87
N LYS A 124 13.37 1.15 -10.40
CA LYS A 124 13.70 -0.13 -11.05
C LYS A 124 12.52 -1.09 -11.04
N LYS A 125 11.82 -1.23 -9.90
CA LYS A 125 10.60 -2.04 -9.80
C LYS A 125 9.55 -1.56 -10.81
N LEU A 126 9.30 -0.26 -10.89
CA LEU A 126 8.38 0.34 -11.87
C LEU A 126 8.79 -0.01 -13.32
N GLY A 127 10.08 0.10 -13.65
CA GLY A 127 10.59 -0.24 -14.98
C GLY A 127 10.52 -1.74 -15.32
N ALA A 128 10.45 -2.61 -14.31
CA ALA A 128 10.32 -4.05 -14.44
C ALA A 128 8.85 -4.52 -14.61
N LEU A 129 7.87 -3.62 -14.51
CA LEU A 129 6.45 -3.92 -14.75
C LEU A 129 6.14 -4.03 -16.25
N LYS A 130 6.70 -5.06 -16.88
CA LYS A 130 6.47 -5.42 -18.26
C LYS A 130 6.08 -6.89 -18.35
N ASP A 131 5.28 -7.24 -19.35
CA ASP A 131 4.97 -8.63 -19.65
C ASP A 131 6.19 -9.31 -20.29
N LYS A 132 6.05 -10.61 -20.53
CA LYS A 132 7.07 -11.44 -21.18
C LYS A 132 7.46 -10.97 -22.59
N ASP A 133 6.60 -10.20 -23.25
CA ASP A 133 6.78 -9.68 -24.59
C ASP A 133 7.30 -8.22 -24.56
N GLY A 134 7.58 -7.68 -23.37
CA GLY A 134 8.11 -6.35 -23.12
C GLY A 134 7.07 -5.23 -23.13
N ALA A 135 5.79 -5.56 -23.31
CA ALA A 135 4.70 -4.59 -23.25
C ALA A 135 4.37 -4.23 -21.80
N SER A 136 3.80 -3.04 -21.58
CA SER A 136 3.47 -2.61 -20.22
C SER A 136 2.25 -3.37 -19.70
N ILE A 137 2.39 -4.00 -18.54
CA ILE A 137 1.28 -4.66 -17.84
C ILE A 137 0.32 -3.68 -17.14
N VAL A 138 0.67 -2.38 -17.10
CA VAL A 138 -0.08 -1.36 -16.39
C VAL A 138 -0.44 -0.21 -17.33
N ASN A 139 -1.60 0.41 -17.09
CA ASN A 139 -2.04 1.59 -17.82
C ASN A 139 -0.97 2.72 -17.78
N PRO A 140 -0.59 3.30 -18.92
CA PRO A 140 0.44 4.34 -19.00
C PRO A 140 0.21 5.54 -18.07
N LYS A 141 -1.05 6.00 -17.92
CA LYS A 141 -1.38 7.13 -17.05
C LYS A 141 -1.02 6.87 -15.59
N LYS A 142 -1.21 5.62 -15.14
CA LYS A 142 -0.88 5.21 -13.76
C LYS A 142 0.64 5.17 -13.57
N VAL A 143 1.38 4.66 -14.55
CA VAL A 143 2.85 4.66 -14.57
C VAL A 143 3.42 6.08 -14.56
N THR A 144 2.83 7.01 -15.34
CA THR A 144 3.26 8.41 -15.38
C THR A 144 3.14 9.10 -14.03
N ALA A 145 2.01 8.94 -13.32
CA ALA A 145 1.83 9.59 -12.01
C ALA A 145 2.89 9.13 -10.98
N VAL A 146 3.15 7.82 -10.91
CA VAL A 146 4.19 7.25 -10.05
C VAL A 146 5.58 7.79 -10.45
N ALA A 147 5.88 7.77 -11.76
CA ALA A 147 7.17 8.23 -12.27
C ALA A 147 7.42 9.72 -11.98
N SER A 148 6.41 10.58 -12.09
CA SER A 148 6.52 12.00 -11.75
C SER A 148 6.90 12.21 -10.28
N VAL A 149 6.26 11.50 -9.35
CA VAL A 149 6.60 11.60 -7.92
C VAL A 149 8.02 11.09 -7.65
N LEU A 150 8.42 9.95 -8.23
CA LEU A 150 9.78 9.43 -8.07
C LEU A 150 10.85 10.37 -8.65
N SER A 151 10.58 11.01 -9.78
CA SER A 151 11.46 12.02 -10.38
C SER A 151 11.61 13.23 -9.47
N LEU A 152 10.50 13.73 -8.92
CA LEU A 152 10.51 14.84 -7.98
C LEU A 152 11.34 14.51 -6.73
N LEU A 153 11.15 13.32 -6.16
CA LEU A 153 11.93 12.87 -5.00
C LEU A 153 13.43 12.85 -5.33
N ALA A 154 13.81 12.28 -6.49
CA ALA A 154 15.20 12.27 -6.93
C ALA A 154 15.79 13.68 -7.13
N ASP A 155 15.01 14.61 -7.68
CA ASP A 155 15.43 16.00 -7.87
C ASP A 155 15.62 16.74 -6.53
N VAL A 156 14.68 16.56 -5.61
CA VAL A 156 14.72 17.17 -4.27
C VAL A 156 15.95 16.69 -3.49
N LEU A 157 16.31 15.41 -3.62
CA LEU A 157 17.51 14.84 -2.99
C LEU A 157 18.83 15.46 -3.47
N VAL A 158 18.88 15.86 -4.74
CA VAL A 158 20.14 16.30 -5.37
C VAL A 158 20.31 17.81 -5.29
N LYS A 159 19.21 18.56 -5.36
CA LYS A 159 19.24 19.98 -5.74
C LYS A 159 18.67 20.94 -4.70
N ALA A 160 17.95 20.47 -3.68
CA ALA A 160 17.14 21.35 -2.87
C ALA A 160 17.75 21.62 -1.48
N GLU A 161 17.81 22.89 -1.11
CA GLU A 161 17.93 23.31 0.29
C GLU A 161 16.66 22.89 1.06
N ARG A 162 16.77 22.63 2.37
CA ARG A 162 15.72 22.05 3.20
C ARG A 162 14.32 22.64 2.98
N GLU A 163 14.19 23.96 3.08
CA GLU A 163 12.89 24.63 2.97
C GLU A 163 12.33 24.61 1.54
N GLU A 164 13.18 24.79 0.54
CA GLU A 164 12.80 24.73 -0.87
C GLU A 164 12.40 23.31 -1.28
N GLY A 165 13.10 22.29 -0.77
CA GLY A 165 12.76 20.90 -0.99
C GLY A 165 11.40 20.55 -0.41
N ILE A 166 11.13 20.99 0.82
CA ILE A 166 9.82 20.84 1.46
C ILE A 166 8.73 21.52 0.62
N ARG A 167 8.92 22.77 0.17
CA ARG A 167 7.93 23.48 -0.68
C ARG A 167 7.62 22.71 -1.95
N ARG A 168 8.65 22.16 -2.62
CA ARG A 168 8.47 21.35 -3.83
C ARG A 168 7.67 20.07 -3.56
N LEU A 169 7.98 19.38 -2.46
CA LEU A 169 7.25 18.17 -2.06
C LEU A 169 5.79 18.48 -1.70
N VAL A 170 5.54 19.62 -1.05
CA VAL A 170 4.17 20.08 -0.75
C VAL A 170 3.42 20.41 -2.06
N ALA A 171 4.08 21.03 -3.04
CA ALA A 171 3.47 21.36 -4.32
C ALA A 171 3.06 20.13 -5.16
N ALA A 172 3.61 18.95 -4.87
CA ALA A 172 3.34 17.69 -5.58
C ALA A 172 1.93 17.09 -5.36
N GLY A 173 1.06 17.75 -4.59
CA GLY A 173 -0.26 17.26 -4.20
C GLY A 173 -1.11 16.63 -5.32
N PRO A 174 -1.21 17.21 -6.54
CA PRO A 174 -1.96 16.61 -7.62
C PRO A 174 -1.45 15.22 -8.06
N ASP A 175 -0.13 15.06 -8.21
CA ASP A 175 0.48 13.78 -8.61
C ASP A 175 0.36 12.73 -7.48
N LEU A 176 0.49 13.18 -6.24
CA LEU A 176 0.27 12.38 -5.03
C LEU A 176 -1.17 11.85 -4.94
N VAL A 177 -2.16 12.71 -5.19
CA VAL A 177 -3.58 12.32 -5.24
C VAL A 177 -3.83 11.36 -6.40
N ALA A 178 -3.23 11.58 -7.57
CA ALA A 178 -3.34 10.65 -8.69
C ALA A 178 -2.78 9.26 -8.33
N ASN A 179 -1.64 9.21 -7.64
CA ASN A 179 -1.02 7.98 -7.17
C ASN A 179 -1.88 7.26 -6.11
N ALA A 180 -2.43 7.99 -5.13
CA ALA A 180 -3.35 7.40 -4.15
C ALA A 180 -4.67 6.92 -4.77
N ARG A 181 -5.20 7.59 -5.80
CA ARG A 181 -6.38 7.11 -6.54
C ARG A 181 -6.10 5.81 -7.27
N VAL A 182 -4.88 5.62 -7.78
CA VAL A 182 -4.46 4.35 -8.36
C VAL A 182 -4.55 3.23 -7.32
N LEU A 183 -4.07 3.48 -6.12
CA LEU A 183 -4.15 2.55 -4.98
C LEU A 183 -5.60 2.29 -4.55
N ARG A 184 -6.41 3.35 -4.43
CA ARG A 184 -7.84 3.25 -4.12
C ARG A 184 -8.56 2.34 -5.10
N ASN A 185 -8.32 2.53 -6.40
CA ASN A 185 -8.98 1.78 -7.47
C ASN A 185 -8.62 0.29 -7.51
N PHE A 186 -7.53 -0.11 -6.85
CA PHE A 186 -7.22 -1.52 -6.67
C PHE A 186 -8.22 -2.18 -5.71
N PHE A 187 -8.59 -1.50 -4.63
CA PHE A 187 -9.52 -2.00 -3.61
C PHE A 187 -10.98 -1.85 -4.01
N VAL A 188 -11.36 -0.73 -4.64
CA VAL A 188 -12.73 -0.46 -5.08
C VAL A 188 -12.76 0.02 -6.52
N ASP A 189 -13.63 -0.58 -7.33
CA ASP A 189 -14.03 -0.05 -8.63
C ASP A 189 -15.55 0.10 -8.59
N GLU A 190 -16.05 1.31 -8.83
CA GLU A 190 -17.48 1.62 -8.73
C GLU A 190 -18.25 1.20 -9.98
N ALA A 191 -17.55 0.93 -11.10
CA ALA A 191 -18.15 0.53 -12.37
C ALA A 191 -18.05 -0.98 -12.62
N GLN A 192 -17.07 -1.67 -12.02
CA GLN A 192 -16.79 -3.09 -12.24
C GLN A 192 -16.30 -3.79 -10.96
N GLN A 193 -16.03 -5.08 -11.04
CA GLN A 193 -15.33 -5.79 -9.96
C GLN A 193 -13.91 -5.22 -9.81
N SER A 194 -13.52 -4.83 -8.59
CA SER A 194 -12.16 -4.34 -8.34
C SER A 194 -11.12 -5.46 -8.52
N ASN A 195 -9.86 -5.09 -8.78
CA ASN A 195 -8.77 -6.07 -8.86
C ASN A 195 -8.64 -6.87 -7.56
N TYR A 196 -8.84 -6.22 -6.41
CA TYR A 196 -8.87 -6.86 -5.10
C TYR A 196 -10.02 -7.87 -4.97
N ASP A 197 -11.26 -7.49 -5.34
CA ASP A 197 -12.41 -8.40 -5.30
C ASP A 197 -12.23 -9.59 -6.26
N GLY A 198 -11.71 -9.33 -7.47
CA GLY A 198 -11.42 -10.36 -8.46
C GLY A 198 -10.39 -11.36 -7.97
N TRP A 199 -9.37 -10.86 -7.27
CA TRP A 199 -8.35 -11.68 -6.63
C TRP A 199 -8.93 -12.59 -5.54
N LEU A 200 -9.69 -12.01 -4.61
CA LEU A 200 -10.31 -12.75 -3.53
C LEU A 200 -11.30 -13.80 -4.06
N THR A 201 -12.08 -13.44 -5.08
CA THR A 201 -13.04 -14.37 -5.72
C THR A 201 -12.32 -15.55 -6.38
N THR A 202 -11.21 -15.28 -7.07
CA THR A 202 -10.39 -16.33 -7.69
C THR A 202 -9.79 -17.23 -6.62
N THR A 203 -9.24 -16.65 -5.57
CA THR A 203 -8.65 -17.40 -4.44
C THR A 203 -9.70 -18.25 -3.72
N ALA A 204 -10.90 -17.71 -3.48
CA ALA A 204 -12.03 -18.42 -2.90
C ALA A 204 -12.40 -19.65 -3.74
N ARG A 205 -12.44 -19.50 -5.07
CA ARG A 205 -12.74 -20.59 -6.01
C ARG A 205 -11.70 -21.71 -5.92
N VAL A 206 -10.41 -21.35 -5.86
CA VAL A 206 -9.32 -22.33 -5.70
C VAL A 206 -9.45 -23.07 -4.37
N SER A 207 -9.62 -22.33 -3.26
CA SER A 207 -9.77 -22.90 -1.92
C SER A 207 -10.93 -23.89 -1.84
N ARG A 208 -12.11 -23.51 -2.36
CA ARG A 208 -13.30 -24.37 -2.39
C ARG A 208 -13.09 -25.61 -3.27
N GLY A 209 -12.39 -25.47 -4.40
CA GLY A 209 -12.02 -26.61 -5.23
C GLY A 209 -11.13 -27.61 -4.49
N SER A 210 -10.17 -27.11 -3.72
CA SER A 210 -9.31 -27.92 -2.86
C SER A 210 -10.09 -28.59 -1.72
N GLU A 211 -11.04 -27.89 -1.09
CA GLU A 211 -11.91 -28.46 -0.05
C GLU A 211 -12.71 -29.66 -0.57
N ILE A 212 -13.33 -29.52 -1.75
CA ILE A 212 -14.07 -30.59 -2.42
C ILE A 212 -13.15 -31.78 -2.72
N SER A 213 -11.96 -31.53 -3.27
CA SER A 213 -10.98 -32.58 -3.56
C SER A 213 -10.52 -33.34 -2.31
N VAL A 214 -10.27 -32.64 -1.19
CA VAL A 214 -9.93 -33.27 0.09
C VAL A 214 -11.10 -34.06 0.68
N GLY A 215 -12.34 -33.58 0.53
CA GLY A 215 -13.55 -34.26 0.97
C GLY A 215 -13.84 -35.54 0.19
N MET A 216 -13.56 -35.54 -1.11
CA MET A 216 -13.75 -36.71 -1.98
C MET A 216 -12.57 -37.71 -1.92
N GLY A 217 -11.39 -37.28 -1.46
CA GLY A 217 -10.17 -38.08 -1.38
C GLY A 217 -10.13 -39.14 -0.27
N LYS A 218 -11.13 -40.02 -0.17
CA LYS A 218 -11.12 -41.16 0.76
C LYS A 218 -9.80 -41.98 0.75
N PRO A 219 -9.18 -42.27 -0.42
CA PRO A 219 -7.91 -43.00 -0.45
C PRO A 219 -6.75 -42.25 0.22
N MET A 220 -6.63 -40.93 0.02
CA MET A 220 -5.61 -40.10 0.65
C MET A 220 -5.84 -39.97 2.16
N ALA A 221 -7.10 -39.83 2.59
CA ALA A 221 -7.46 -39.78 4.01
C ALA A 221 -7.11 -41.07 4.76
N VAL A 222 -7.12 -42.23 4.07
CA VAL A 222 -6.74 -43.53 4.65
C VAL A 222 -5.21 -43.72 4.62
N ALA A 223 -4.55 -43.35 3.52
CA ALA A 223 -3.10 -43.51 3.37
C ALA A 223 -2.29 -42.50 4.19
N GLU A 224 -2.74 -41.24 4.25
CA GLU A 224 -2.04 -40.13 4.92
C GLU A 224 -3.01 -39.28 5.78
N PRO A 225 -3.51 -39.83 6.90
CA PRO A 225 -4.55 -39.17 7.71
C PRO A 225 -4.08 -37.85 8.34
N ILE A 226 -2.83 -37.78 8.81
CA ILE A 226 -2.25 -36.57 9.43
C ILE A 226 -2.12 -35.45 8.39
N ARG A 227 -1.58 -35.77 7.21
CA ARG A 227 -1.41 -34.78 6.13
C ARG A 227 -2.75 -34.28 5.61
N THR A 228 -3.73 -35.17 5.51
CA THR A 228 -5.11 -34.82 5.15
C THR A 228 -5.73 -33.86 6.18
N ALA A 229 -5.54 -34.11 7.48
CA ALA A 229 -6.02 -33.22 8.54
C ALA A 229 -5.35 -31.84 8.47
N GLU A 230 -4.04 -31.79 8.22
CA GLU A 230 -3.30 -30.54 8.07
C GLU A 230 -3.76 -29.74 6.85
N MET A 231 -3.99 -30.39 5.70
CA MET A 231 -4.54 -29.72 4.52
C MET A 231 -5.94 -29.16 4.78
N ARG A 232 -6.81 -29.89 5.49
CA ARG A 232 -8.14 -29.37 5.89
C ARG A 232 -8.00 -28.14 6.78
N ARG A 233 -7.06 -28.15 7.73
CA ARG A 233 -6.78 -27.00 8.59
C ARG A 233 -6.34 -25.79 7.76
N GLN A 234 -5.38 -25.98 6.85
CA GLN A 234 -4.87 -24.92 5.97
C GLN A 234 -5.98 -24.32 5.09
N ILE A 235 -6.76 -25.17 4.41
CA ILE A 235 -7.92 -24.74 3.61
C ILE A 235 -8.92 -23.97 4.47
N GLY A 236 -9.19 -24.44 5.70
CA GLY A 236 -10.11 -23.78 6.62
C GLY A 236 -9.63 -22.39 7.07
N VAL A 237 -8.33 -22.25 7.36
CA VAL A 237 -7.71 -20.95 7.71
C VAL A 237 -7.79 -19.99 6.51
N THR A 238 -7.38 -20.43 5.33
CA THR A 238 -7.43 -19.62 4.10
C THR A 238 -8.86 -19.20 3.76
N SER A 239 -9.83 -20.11 3.86
CA SER A 239 -11.23 -19.81 3.56
C SER A 239 -11.82 -18.78 4.54
N LYS A 240 -11.55 -18.92 5.85
CA LYS A 240 -11.97 -17.91 6.85
C LYS A 240 -11.36 -16.54 6.58
N ALA A 241 -10.07 -16.48 6.22
CA ALA A 241 -9.38 -15.23 5.91
C ALA A 241 -9.91 -14.56 4.63
N ILE A 242 -10.41 -15.35 3.66
CA ILE A 242 -11.05 -14.83 2.45
C ILE A 242 -12.48 -14.37 2.75
N ASP A 243 -13.24 -15.16 3.52
CA ASP A 243 -14.61 -14.84 3.89
C ASP A 243 -14.70 -13.55 4.73
N SER A 244 -13.72 -13.29 5.60
CA SER A 244 -13.64 -12.03 6.37
C SER A 244 -13.45 -10.81 5.46
N ARG A 245 -12.79 -10.98 4.30
CA ARG A 245 -12.53 -9.90 3.33
C ARG A 245 -13.63 -9.74 2.28
N LEU A 246 -14.34 -10.81 1.94
CA LEU A 246 -15.44 -10.79 0.96
C LEU A 246 -16.79 -10.33 1.55
N ALA A 247 -16.89 -10.20 2.88
CA ALA A 247 -18.14 -9.82 3.54
C ALA A 247 -18.54 -8.35 3.25
N LYS A 248 -19.31 -8.11 2.17
CA LYS A 248 -19.95 -6.82 1.89
C LYS A 248 -21.27 -6.66 2.67
N ALA A 249 -21.40 -5.51 3.34
CA ALA A 249 -22.60 -4.95 3.97
C ALA A 249 -23.21 -5.74 5.15
N GLY A 250 -22.60 -5.60 6.35
CA GLY A 250 -23.39 -5.69 7.60
C GLY A 250 -22.74 -6.32 8.82
N LYS A 251 -21.45 -6.67 8.81
CA LYS A 251 -20.73 -7.12 10.03
C LYS A 251 -19.38 -6.43 10.16
N ALA A 252 -18.87 -6.36 11.37
CA ALA A 252 -17.58 -5.74 11.69
C ALA A 252 -16.43 -6.39 10.89
N GLY A 253 -15.54 -5.55 10.33
CA GLY A 253 -14.28 -5.97 9.71
C GLY A 253 -14.17 -5.90 8.17
N ASP A 254 -14.88 -5.02 7.48
CA ASP A 254 -14.74 -4.85 6.01
C ASP A 254 -13.39 -4.17 5.64
N VAL A 255 -12.33 -4.99 5.54
CA VAL A 255 -10.94 -4.58 5.24
C VAL A 255 -10.83 -3.65 4.02
N PRO A 256 -11.34 -3.99 2.82
CA PRO A 256 -11.21 -3.09 1.67
C PRO A 256 -11.92 -1.76 1.89
N THR A 257 -13.10 -1.75 2.51
CA THR A 257 -13.80 -0.49 2.83
C THR A 257 -13.02 0.38 3.82
N LYS A 258 -12.41 -0.22 4.85
CA LYS A 258 -11.60 0.54 5.81
C LYS A 258 -10.32 1.10 5.19
N ILE A 259 -9.66 0.32 4.34
CA ILE A 259 -8.49 0.79 3.57
C ILE A 259 -8.88 1.95 2.66
N VAL A 260 -9.98 1.81 1.90
CA VAL A 260 -10.48 2.88 1.03
C VAL A 260 -10.79 4.15 1.83
N ALA A 261 -11.44 4.02 2.99
CA ALA A 261 -11.71 5.17 3.86
C ALA A 261 -10.43 5.87 4.34
N ALA A 262 -9.36 5.11 4.65
CA ALA A 262 -8.07 5.69 5.01
C ALA A 262 -7.41 6.42 3.82
N ILE A 263 -7.45 5.84 2.62
CA ILE A 263 -6.93 6.47 1.40
C ILE A 263 -7.74 7.73 1.05
N ASP A 264 -9.07 7.69 1.17
CA ASP A 264 -9.94 8.83 0.88
C ASP A 264 -9.70 9.97 1.89
N ALA A 265 -9.52 9.66 3.18
CA ALA A 265 -9.15 10.65 4.19
C ALA A 265 -7.77 11.26 3.91
N TRP A 266 -6.80 10.45 3.46
CA TRP A 266 -5.50 10.97 3.02
C TRP A 266 -5.65 11.90 1.82
N ILE A 267 -6.39 11.52 0.77
CA ILE A 267 -6.64 12.35 -0.41
C ILE A 267 -7.30 13.68 -0.01
N ALA A 268 -8.28 13.64 0.91
CA ALA A 268 -8.95 14.84 1.41
C ALA A 268 -8.01 15.75 2.23
N SER A 269 -6.98 15.18 2.86
CA SER A 269 -5.99 15.95 3.63
C SER A 269 -4.94 16.66 2.76
N VAL A 270 -4.70 16.21 1.52
CA VAL A 270 -3.67 16.78 0.64
C VAL A 270 -3.90 18.27 0.37
N PRO A 271 -5.08 18.76 -0.06
CA PRO A 271 -5.27 20.20 -0.33
C PRO A 271 -5.03 21.09 0.88
N VAL A 272 -5.41 20.64 2.08
CA VAL A 272 -5.19 21.40 3.32
C VAL A 272 -3.74 21.32 3.74
N PHE A 273 -3.09 20.17 3.55
CA PHE A 273 -1.64 20.04 3.72
C PHE A 273 -0.89 21.04 2.82
N GLN A 274 -1.29 21.17 1.55
CA GLN A 274 -0.69 22.14 0.63
C GLN A 274 -0.80 23.58 1.11
N GLN A 275 -1.90 23.93 1.77
CA GLN A 275 -2.15 25.27 2.28
C GLN A 275 -1.46 25.53 3.62
N GLU A 276 -1.35 24.51 4.48
CA GLU A 276 -1.00 24.68 5.90
C GLU A 276 0.35 24.09 6.31
N ALA A 277 1.01 23.29 5.47
CA ALA A 277 2.24 22.58 5.82
C ALA A 277 3.35 23.46 6.40
N LEU A 278 3.42 24.73 5.97
CA LEU A 278 4.44 25.70 6.37
C LEU A 278 3.90 26.83 7.27
N LYS A 279 2.62 26.76 7.68
CA LYS A 279 2.05 27.73 8.61
C LYS A 279 2.52 27.44 10.04
N SER A 280 2.65 28.49 10.86
CA SER A 280 3.04 28.37 12.27
C SER A 280 1.95 27.73 13.15
N ASP A 281 0.66 27.89 12.80
CA ASP A 281 -0.50 27.31 13.48
C ASP A 281 -1.43 26.57 12.50
N PRO A 282 -1.15 25.29 12.17
CA PRO A 282 -1.86 24.52 11.13
C PRO A 282 -3.10 23.81 11.68
N ARG A 283 -4.03 24.53 12.32
CA ARG A 283 -5.19 23.91 13.02
C ARG A 283 -6.11 23.12 12.13
N ALA A 284 -6.40 23.61 10.93
CA ALA A 284 -7.33 22.92 10.02
C ALA A 284 -6.72 21.60 9.54
N LEU A 285 -5.42 21.59 9.25
CA LEU A 285 -4.69 20.38 8.93
C LEU A 285 -4.66 19.41 10.11
N LEU A 286 -4.35 19.86 11.33
CA LEU A 286 -4.32 18.96 12.49
C LEU A 286 -5.67 18.27 12.73
N ASN A 287 -6.78 19.00 12.60
CA ASN A 287 -8.12 18.42 12.71
C ASN A 287 -8.40 17.38 11.62
N GLN A 288 -7.96 17.62 10.37
CA GLN A 288 -8.08 16.62 9.30
C GLN A 288 -7.18 15.40 9.52
N LEU A 289 -5.99 15.59 10.10
CA LEU A 289 -5.09 14.51 10.41
C LEU A 289 -5.63 13.59 11.51
N ASP A 290 -6.47 14.08 12.41
CA ASP A 290 -7.14 13.24 13.40
C ASP A 290 -8.16 12.28 12.76
N ASP A 291 -8.93 12.74 11.77
CA ASP A 291 -9.81 11.86 10.99
C ASP A 291 -8.99 10.84 10.18
N PHE A 292 -7.96 11.31 9.45
CA PHE A 292 -7.07 10.44 8.69
C PHE A 292 -6.40 9.37 9.58
N ARG A 293 -5.91 9.76 10.75
CA ARG A 293 -5.35 8.85 11.75
C ARG A 293 -6.37 7.82 12.21
N THR A 294 -7.59 8.25 12.50
CA THR A 294 -8.69 7.37 12.93
C THR A 294 -8.98 6.33 11.86
N LYS A 295 -9.11 6.74 10.59
CA LYS A 295 -9.34 5.80 9.48
C LYS A 295 -8.19 4.85 9.24
N THR A 296 -6.96 5.32 9.41
CA THR A 296 -5.77 4.46 9.32
C THR A 296 -5.75 3.39 10.42
N LEU A 297 -6.12 3.75 11.65
CA LEU A 297 -6.25 2.80 12.75
C LEU A 297 -7.38 1.80 12.50
N GLU A 298 -8.56 2.26 12.07
CA GLU A 298 -9.67 1.38 11.71
C GLU A 298 -9.28 0.38 10.60
N ALA A 299 -8.50 0.81 9.61
CA ALA A 299 -7.99 -0.06 8.55
C ALA A 299 -7.02 -1.12 9.08
N ARG A 300 -6.04 -0.71 9.91
CA ARG A 300 -5.10 -1.64 10.53
C ARG A 300 -5.82 -2.65 11.42
N ASP A 301 -6.71 -2.19 12.29
CA ASP A 301 -7.43 -3.05 13.23
C ASP A 301 -8.36 -4.03 12.48
N ALA A 302 -8.93 -3.62 11.34
CA ALA A 302 -9.69 -4.53 10.47
C ALA A 302 -8.82 -5.60 9.81
N ILE A 303 -7.62 -5.23 9.34
CA ILE A 303 -6.64 -6.19 8.80
C ILE A 303 -6.23 -7.18 9.89
N GLU A 304 -5.95 -6.69 11.10
CA GLU A 304 -5.52 -7.50 12.25
C GLU A 304 -6.64 -8.44 12.75
N ALA A 305 -7.90 -8.01 12.73
CA ALA A 305 -9.04 -8.84 13.10
C ALA A 305 -9.38 -9.92 12.05
N GLY A 306 -8.83 -9.82 10.83
CA GLY A 306 -9.00 -10.79 9.76
C GLY A 306 -8.08 -12.01 9.87
N PHE A 307 -7.27 -12.10 10.94
CA PHE A 307 -6.39 -13.24 11.29
C PHE A 307 -6.95 -14.07 12.43
#